data_AF-A0A3N0C1Y6-F1
#
_entry.id   AF-A0A3N0C1Y6-F1
#
_cell.length_a   1.000
_cell.length_b   1.000
_cell.length_c   1.000
_cell.angle_alpha   90.00
_cell.angle_beta   90.00
_cell.angle_gamma   90.00
#
_symmetry.space_group_name_H-M   'P 1'
#
loop_
_entity.id
_entity.type
_entity.pdbx_description
1 polymer ?
#
loop_
_entity_poly.entity_id
_entity_poly.type
_entity_poly.pdbx_seq_one_letter_code
_entity_poly.pdbx_strand_id
1 'polypeptide(L)' 'MGLLRTAVIGAAIYAGVKYLTKKDSITGKSVVDDIKDKAPEWMEKAKDYKREFENKSTYAQEDLGI' A
#
# COMPACT_ATOMS: atom_id res chain seq x y z
N MET A 1 10.12 21.02 -5.56
CA MET A 1 9.31 20.45 -4.46
C MET A 1 9.13 18.94 -4.67
N GLY A 2 10.05 18.06 -4.23
CA GLY A 2 9.84 16.62 -4.53
C GLY A 2 10.76 15.61 -3.87
N LEU A 3 12.01 15.98 -3.57
CA LEU A 3 13.01 15.00 -3.10
C LEU A 3 12.74 14.50 -1.68
N LEU A 4 12.30 15.37 -0.76
CA LEU A 4 11.96 14.96 0.62
C LEU A 4 10.76 13.99 0.64
N ARG A 5 9.73 14.24 -0.17
CA ARG A 5 8.55 13.35 -0.24
C ARG A 5 8.90 11.98 -0.81
N THR A 6 9.74 11.94 -1.84
CA THR A 6 10.25 10.67 -2.40
C THR A 6 11.20 9.96 -1.43
N ALA A 7 12.03 10.69 -0.69
CA ALA A 7 12.89 10.12 0.33
C ALA A 7 12.09 9.52 1.50
N VAL A 8 11.02 10.18 1.95
CA VAL A 8 10.12 9.65 2.99
C VAL A 8 9.40 8.39 2.50
N ILE A 9 8.88 8.39 1.27
CA ILE A 9 8.24 7.21 0.67
C ILE A 9 9.27 6.08 0.51
N GLY A 10 10.48 6.38 0.03
CA GLY A 10 11.56 5.41 -0.10
C GLY A 10 12.00 4.83 1.24
N ALA A 11 12.09 5.66 2.28
CA ALA A 11 12.40 5.23 3.63
C ALA A 11 11.30 4.36 4.24
N ALA A 12 10.03 4.68 4.01
CA ALA A 12 8.90 3.88 4.47
C ALA A 12 8.84 2.51 3.76
N ILE A 13 9.05 2.48 2.44
CA ILE A 13 9.15 1.22 1.67
C ILE A 13 10.35 0.41 2.14
N TYR A 14 11.52 1.03 2.29
CA TYR A 14 12.73 0.35 2.77
C TYR A 14 12.56 -0.18 4.20
N ALA A 15 11.93 0.58 5.11
CA ALA A 15 11.63 0.13 6.46
C ALA A 15 10.61 -1.01 6.47
N GLY A 16 9.54 -0.90 5.68
CA GLY A 16 8.54 -1.96 5.51
C GLY A 16 9.15 -3.23 4.95
N VAL A 17 9.89 -3.14 3.83
CA VAL A 17 10.60 -4.26 3.24
C VAL A 17 11.64 -4.80 4.21
N LYS A 18 12.46 -3.97 4.86
CA LYS A 18 13.47 -4.44 5.84
C LYS A 18 12.85 -5.10 7.06
N TYR A 19 11.65 -4.68 7.49
CA TYR A 19 10.93 -5.28 8.60
C TYR A 19 10.27 -6.61 8.19
N LEU A 20 9.67 -6.66 7.00
CA LEU A 20 9.10 -7.87 6.41
C LEU A 20 10.17 -8.89 6.00
N THR A 21 11.35 -8.43 5.57
CA THR A 21 12.46 -9.26 5.08
C THR A 21 13.49 -9.56 6.17
N LYS A 22 13.43 -8.88 7.31
CA LYS A 22 14.15 -9.34 8.51
C LYS A 22 13.58 -10.72 8.80
N LYS A 23 14.37 -11.75 8.50
CA LYS A 23 14.06 -13.15 8.80
C LYS A 23 13.65 -13.21 10.25
N ASP A 24 12.37 -13.36 10.48
CA ASP A 24 11.86 -13.75 11.76
C ASP A 24 12.36 -15.18 11.98
N SER A 25 13.32 -15.34 12.90
CA SER A 25 13.77 -16.66 13.36
C SER A 25 12.64 -17.46 14.01
N ILE A 26 11.44 -16.90 14.19
CA ILE A 26 10.31 -17.53 14.89
C ILE A 26 9.42 -18.33 13.95
N THR A 27 9.19 -17.91 12.69
CA THR A 27 8.17 -18.58 11.84
C THR A 27 8.72 -19.52 10.78
N GLY A 28 9.93 -19.30 10.24
CA GLY A 28 10.56 -20.26 9.31
C GLY A 28 9.71 -20.74 8.11
N LYS A 29 8.56 -20.09 7.84
CA LYS A 29 7.50 -20.53 6.93
C LYS A 29 6.83 -19.31 6.30
N SER A 30 6.95 -19.21 4.98
CA SER A 30 6.01 -18.66 3.99
C SER A 30 5.16 -17.39 4.24
N VAL A 31 5.54 -16.40 5.06
CA VAL A 31 4.75 -15.13 5.08
C VAL A 31 4.79 -14.40 3.73
N VAL A 32 5.91 -14.49 3.01
CA VAL A 32 6.03 -13.99 1.63
C VAL A 32 5.16 -14.81 0.66
N ASP A 33 5.02 -16.12 0.90
CA ASP A 33 4.18 -17.00 0.09
C ASP A 33 2.69 -16.74 0.39
N ASP A 34 2.28 -16.59 1.65
CA ASP A 34 0.93 -16.16 2.04
C ASP A 34 0.58 -14.75 1.54
N ILE A 35 1.54 -13.81 1.54
CA ILE A 35 1.35 -12.48 0.93
C ILE A 35 1.25 -12.60 -0.60
N LYS A 36 1.97 -13.52 -1.23
CA LYS A 36 1.94 -13.75 -2.68
C LYS A 36 0.67 -14.47 -3.11
N ASP A 37 0.16 -15.39 -2.30
CA ASP A 37 -1.11 -16.11 -2.50
C ASP A 37 -2.30 -15.18 -2.25
N LYS A 38 -2.20 -14.30 -1.25
CA LYS A 38 -3.19 -13.24 -0.97
C LYS A 38 -2.95 -11.95 -1.75
N ALA A 39 -1.87 -11.83 -2.52
CA ALA A 39 -1.57 -10.66 -3.35
C ALA A 39 -2.74 -10.27 -4.26
N PRO A 40 -3.42 -11.20 -4.97
CA PRO A 40 -4.61 -10.88 -5.73
C PRO A 40 -5.70 -10.23 -4.87
N GLU A 41 -6.00 -10.77 -3.68
CA GLU A 41 -7.00 -10.19 -2.77
C GLU A 41 -6.61 -8.78 -2.30
N TRP A 42 -5.32 -8.54 -2.03
CA TRP A 42 -4.83 -7.24 -1.58
C TRP A 42 -4.84 -6.22 -2.71
N MET A 43 -4.56 -6.67 -3.95
CA MET A 43 -4.69 -5.85 -5.15
C MET A 43 -6.15 -5.49 -5.43
N GLU A 44 -7.07 -6.44 -5.21
CA GLU A 44 -8.51 -6.23 -5.39
C GLU A 44 -9.04 -5.26 -4.35
N LYS A 45 -8.69 -5.44 -3.07
CA LYS A 45 -9.02 -4.47 -2.00
C LYS A 45 -8.42 -3.11 -2.25
N ALA A 46 -7.17 -3.02 -2.72
CA ALA A 46 -6.54 -1.74 -3.05
C ALA A 46 -7.25 -1.03 -4.22
N LYS A 47 -7.68 -1.78 -5.24
CA LYS A 47 -8.49 -1.23 -6.34
C LYS A 47 -9.85 -0.75 -5.85
N ASP A 48 -10.52 -1.50 -4.99
CA ASP A 48 -11.82 -1.15 -4.44
C ASP A 48 -11.73 0.13 -3.59
N TYR A 49 -10.71 0.20 -2.72
CA TYR A 49 -10.43 1.39 -1.91
C TYR A 49 -10.08 2.61 -2.77
N LYS A 50 -9.32 2.41 -3.84
CA LYS A 50 -9.02 3.48 -4.81
C LYS A 50 -10.30 3.94 -5.49
N ARG A 51 -11.18 3.02 -5.89
CA ARG A 51 -12.44 3.33 -6.58
C ARG A 51 -13.42 4.06 -5.65
N GLU A 52 -13.53 3.64 -4.39
CA GLU A 52 -14.28 4.38 -3.37
C GLU A 52 -13.70 5.77 -3.13
N PHE A 53 -12.38 5.90 -3.03
CA PHE A 53 -11.73 7.19 -2.85
C PHE A 53 -11.92 8.10 -4.06
N GLU A 54 -11.79 7.55 -5.28
CA GLU A 54 -12.01 8.26 -6.54
C GLU A 54 -13.46 8.73 -6.62
N ASN A 55 -14.43 7.85 -6.38
CA ASN A 55 -15.84 8.19 -6.32
C ASN A 55 -16.10 9.29 -5.27
N LYS A 56 -15.66 9.11 -4.02
CA LYS A 56 -15.83 10.11 -2.97
C LYS A 56 -15.16 11.44 -3.31
N SER A 57 -13.98 11.41 -3.95
CA SER A 57 -13.28 12.61 -4.40
C SER A 57 -13.96 13.27 -5.59
N THR A 58 -14.62 12.50 -6.47
CA THR A 58 -15.43 13.00 -7.58
C THR A 58 -16.70 13.64 -7.07
N TYR A 59 -17.43 12.99 -6.16
CA TYR A 59 -18.61 13.58 -5.52
C TYR A 59 -18.24 14.83 -4.70
N ALA A 60 -17.13 14.81 -3.98
CA ALA A 60 -16.65 15.98 -3.25
C ALA A 60 -16.19 17.10 -4.19
N GLN A 61 -15.59 16.80 -5.34
CA GLN A 61 -15.25 17.81 -6.35
C GLN A 61 -16.51 18.40 -7.00
N GLU A 62 -17.49 17.56 -7.32
CA GLU A 62 -18.75 17.98 -7.94
C GLU A 62 -19.62 18.83 -7.00
N ASP A 63 -19.63 18.54 -5.69
CA ASP A 63 -20.31 19.34 -4.67
C ASP A 63 -19.60 20.68 -4.38
N LEU A 64 -18.27 20.73 -4.59
CA LEU A 64 -17.45 21.94 -4.40
C LEU A 64 -17.36 22.84 -5.64
N GLY A 65 -17.97 22.45 -6.77
CA GLY A 65 -18.09 23.30 -7.96
C GLY A 65 -16.75 23.67 -8.63
N ILE A 66 -15.74 22.80 -8.54
CA ILE A 66 -14.45 22.89 -9.25
C ILE A 66 -14.29 21.76 -10.27
#